data_AF-L2GYI9-F1
#
_entry.id   AF-L2GYI9-F1
#
_cell.length_a   1.000
_cell.length_b   1.000
_cell.length_c   1.000
_cell.angle_alpha   90.00
_cell.angle_beta   90.00
_cell.angle_gamma   90.00
#
_symmetry.space_group_name_H-M   'P 1'
#
loop_
_entity.id
_entity.type
_entity.pdbx_description
1 polymer ?
#
loop_
_entity_poly.entity_id
_entity_poly.type
_entity_poly.pdbx_seq_one_letter_code
_entity_poly.pdbx_strand_id
1 'polypeptide(L)'
;MILISHKIRTALLRNLQLCDDIGLEFLNGCKNLCLDNCRGRIVSPQNDFRKIILCNYRRNFLSHYLSYPVYEIEVSSCNINNEILLLANSIKRVLLYRLRVALNSSIVVNHECERIIIRNCIGQFGIPLVLKMSPVFSSSLHLCAGDLVFVNDSSNAKRRLSIKKATVAHETVIQNNIHTVNLISVVVHENVKLRINDDCEVLLIDNCNGKIEFSRCTCLKSLTIKNYEFNHCKDAFNKLLSLSLERVTINASVKLKENIKTVKLVNVKVGESYSMEINENCETVYFDGFTEDLRIPHISNCIEKKFIDKQVTIYHAKVLGQFGRTIFLKDFCLRDNYEVPNDVECVILRNVDIKEGTN
;
A
#
# COMPACT_ATOMS: atom_id res chain seq x y z
N MET A 1 23.21 -29.86 30.85
CA MET A 1 21.89 -29.80 30.21
C MET A 1 20.84 -29.61 31.30
N ILE A 2 19.99 -28.58 31.18
CA ILE A 2 18.89 -28.32 32.14
C ILE A 2 17.62 -28.96 31.56
N LEU A 3 17.03 -29.90 32.29
CA LEU A 3 15.85 -30.64 31.85
C LEU A 3 14.59 -30.11 32.53
N ILE A 4 13.60 -29.72 31.73
CA ILE A 4 12.26 -29.35 32.20
C ILE A 4 11.32 -30.49 31.86
N SER A 5 11.02 -31.31 32.87
CA SER A 5 10.15 -32.49 32.78
C SER A 5 8.66 -32.18 32.86
N HIS A 6 8.25 -30.92 33.05
CA HIS A 6 6.83 -30.55 33.10
C HIS A 6 6.36 -30.04 31.74
N LYS A 7 5.09 -30.30 31.39
CA LYS A 7 4.47 -29.72 30.20
C LYS A 7 4.28 -28.22 30.41
N ILE A 8 4.98 -27.41 29.62
CA ILE A 8 4.93 -25.95 29.75
C ILE A 8 4.04 -25.36 28.68
N ARG A 9 3.04 -24.57 29.08
CA ARG A 9 2.23 -23.84 28.09
C ARG A 9 3.01 -22.67 27.48
N THR A 10 3.71 -21.91 28.31
CA THR A 10 4.48 -20.74 27.90
C THR A 10 5.76 -20.67 28.72
N ALA A 11 6.90 -20.65 28.05
CA ALA A 11 8.19 -20.38 28.68
C ALA A 11 8.64 -18.96 28.31
N LEU A 12 8.91 -18.14 29.34
CA LEU A 12 9.47 -16.81 29.19
C LEU A 12 10.87 -16.81 29.81
N LEU A 13 11.88 -16.66 28.97
CA LEU A 13 13.27 -16.66 29.37
C LEU A 13 13.86 -15.29 29.02
N ARG A 14 14.48 -14.64 30.01
CA ARG A 14 15.04 -13.29 29.88
C ARG A 14 16.47 -13.26 30.37
N ASN A 15 17.36 -12.67 29.59
CA ASN A 15 18.79 -12.54 29.91
C ASN A 15 19.44 -13.87 30.31
N LEU A 16 18.89 -14.99 29.83
CA LEU A 16 19.41 -16.31 30.13
C LEU A 16 20.68 -16.51 29.31
N GLN A 17 21.81 -16.70 29.97
CA GLN A 17 23.07 -17.01 29.29
C GLN A 17 23.45 -18.45 29.61
N LEU A 18 23.18 -19.35 28.67
CA LEU A 18 23.70 -20.70 28.76
C LEU A 18 25.06 -20.78 28.07
N CYS A 19 25.98 -21.56 28.65
CA CYS A 19 27.22 -21.93 28.00
C CYS A 19 26.94 -22.71 26.71
N ASP A 20 27.88 -22.69 25.76
CA ASP A 20 27.69 -23.34 24.46
C ASP A 20 27.46 -24.88 24.60
N ASP A 21 27.96 -25.48 25.70
CA ASP A 21 27.79 -26.91 26.04
C ASP A 21 26.54 -27.22 26.90
N ILE A 22 25.82 -26.20 27.37
CA ILE A 22 24.65 -26.37 28.26
C ILE A 22 23.39 -25.95 27.50
N GLY A 23 22.58 -26.93 27.11
CA GLY A 23 21.24 -26.68 26.59
C GLY A 23 20.18 -26.63 27.68
N LEU A 24 19.02 -26.04 27.35
CA LEU A 24 17.77 -26.18 28.09
C LEU A 24 16.78 -26.98 27.23
N GLU A 25 16.19 -28.01 27.82
CA GLU A 25 15.34 -28.97 27.10
C GLU A 25 13.96 -29.10 27.75
N PHE A 26 12.90 -28.97 26.94
CA PHE A 26 11.51 -29.22 27.36
C PHE A 26 11.09 -30.65 26.99
N LEU A 27 11.21 -31.60 27.92
CA LEU A 27 10.94 -33.02 27.68
C LEU A 27 9.47 -33.30 27.33
N ASN A 28 8.55 -32.61 28.01
CA ASN A 28 7.10 -32.76 27.84
C ASN A 28 6.49 -31.63 27.00
N GLY A 29 7.32 -31.00 26.15
CA GLY A 29 6.91 -29.98 25.20
C GLY A 29 6.71 -28.59 25.79
N CYS A 30 6.76 -27.59 24.91
CA CYS A 30 6.45 -26.21 25.23
C CYS A 30 5.66 -25.56 24.09
N LYS A 31 4.48 -25.02 24.37
CA LYS A 31 3.60 -24.48 23.32
C LYS A 31 4.03 -23.10 22.82
N ASN A 32 4.49 -22.22 23.71
CA ASN A 32 4.97 -20.89 23.34
C ASN A 32 6.33 -20.61 23.99
N LEU A 33 7.32 -20.27 23.19
CA LEU A 33 8.65 -19.91 23.66
C LEU A 33 8.91 -18.42 23.43
N CYS A 34 9.25 -17.70 24.50
CA CYS A 34 9.66 -16.30 24.42
C CYS A 34 11.07 -16.15 24.96
N LEU A 35 11.99 -15.71 24.09
CA LEU A 35 13.40 -15.52 24.39
C LEU A 35 13.74 -14.05 24.24
N ASP A 36 14.11 -13.42 25.35
CA ASP A 36 14.50 -12.01 25.40
C ASP A 36 15.96 -11.88 25.81
N ASN A 37 16.82 -11.48 24.87
CA ASN A 37 18.26 -11.34 25.08
C ASN A 37 18.89 -12.59 25.70
N CYS A 38 18.47 -13.77 25.24
CA CYS A 38 19.01 -15.05 25.69
C CYS A 38 20.21 -15.47 24.84
N ARG A 39 21.08 -16.31 25.39
CA ARG A 39 22.15 -17.02 24.67
C ARG A 39 22.08 -18.50 25.01
N GLY A 40 22.44 -19.33 24.04
CA GLY A 40 22.51 -20.77 24.17
C GLY A 40 21.42 -21.50 23.39
N ARG A 41 21.49 -22.83 23.44
CA ARG A 41 20.60 -23.72 22.69
C ARG A 41 19.43 -24.14 23.56
N ILE A 42 18.22 -23.87 23.09
CA ILE A 42 16.97 -24.32 23.72
C ILE A 42 16.31 -25.29 22.75
N VAL A 43 16.01 -26.50 23.23
CA VAL A 43 15.48 -27.58 22.41
C VAL A 43 14.16 -28.06 23.03
N SER A 44 13.22 -28.43 22.17
CA SER A 44 12.05 -29.20 22.56
C SER A 44 12.00 -30.39 21.62
N PRO A 45 12.39 -31.60 22.04
CA PRO A 45 12.50 -32.77 21.14
C PRO A 45 11.21 -33.06 20.37
N GLN A 46 10.06 -32.81 21.02
CA GLN A 46 8.74 -32.97 20.42
C GLN A 46 8.37 -31.87 19.40
N ASN A 47 9.13 -30.76 19.36
CA ASN A 47 8.90 -29.60 18.49
C ASN A 47 7.48 -29.01 18.54
N ASP A 48 6.79 -29.12 19.68
CA ASP A 48 5.42 -28.65 19.89
C ASP A 48 5.24 -27.11 19.96
N PHE A 49 6.23 -26.33 19.53
CA PHE A 49 6.13 -24.89 19.56
C PHE A 49 5.09 -24.43 18.55
N ARG A 50 3.97 -23.90 19.06
CA ARG A 50 3.00 -23.17 18.25
C ARG A 50 3.53 -21.78 17.90
N LYS A 51 4.18 -21.12 18.86
CA LYS A 51 4.70 -19.75 18.70
C LYS A 51 6.10 -19.61 19.29
N ILE A 52 6.99 -18.96 18.54
CA ILE A 52 8.30 -18.51 19.03
C ILE A 52 8.39 -16.99 18.95
N ILE A 53 8.86 -16.37 20.02
CA ILE A 53 9.13 -14.93 20.12
C ILE A 53 10.62 -14.74 20.43
N LEU A 54 11.31 -13.99 19.59
CA LEU A 54 12.73 -13.63 19.73
C LEU A 54 12.85 -12.11 19.88
N CYS A 55 13.37 -11.64 21.01
CA CYS A 55 13.47 -10.22 21.32
C CYS A 55 14.92 -9.81 21.68
N ASN A 56 15.30 -8.61 21.27
CA ASN A 56 16.48 -7.88 21.76
C ASN A 56 17.86 -8.53 21.48
N TYR A 57 18.03 -9.20 20.34
CA TYR A 57 19.31 -9.80 19.93
C TYR A 57 20.19 -8.82 19.16
N ARG A 58 21.19 -8.20 19.82
CA ARG A 58 22.05 -7.17 19.20
C ARG A 58 23.28 -7.70 18.45
N ARG A 59 23.83 -8.85 18.84
CA ARG A 59 25.11 -9.37 18.32
C ARG A 59 25.02 -10.80 17.77
N ASN A 60 24.29 -11.67 18.47
CA ASN A 60 24.23 -13.09 18.16
C ASN A 60 22.78 -13.50 17.92
N PHE A 61 22.23 -13.15 16.76
CA PHE A 61 20.87 -13.57 16.42
C PHE A 61 20.82 -15.10 16.27
N LEU A 62 19.90 -15.74 17.00
CA LEU A 62 19.76 -17.19 17.03
C LEU A 62 18.94 -17.67 15.82
N SER A 63 19.56 -17.65 14.65
CA SER A 63 18.92 -17.97 13.36
C SER A 63 18.30 -19.37 13.29
N HIS A 64 18.83 -20.33 14.05
CA HIS A 64 18.32 -21.70 14.08
C HIS A 64 16.87 -21.81 14.58
N TYR A 65 16.32 -20.84 15.31
CA TYR A 65 14.90 -20.87 15.66
C TYR A 65 13.98 -20.53 14.48
N LEU A 66 14.50 -19.90 13.43
CA LEU A 66 13.71 -19.60 12.23
C LEU A 66 13.43 -20.85 11.38
N SER A 67 14.21 -21.93 11.57
CA SER A 67 14.00 -23.22 10.91
C SER A 67 13.07 -24.16 11.67
N TYR A 68 12.64 -23.80 12.89
CA TYR A 68 11.70 -24.63 13.64
C TYR A 68 10.33 -24.65 12.97
N PRO A 69 9.65 -25.82 12.97
CA PRO A 69 8.38 -25.96 12.29
C PRO A 69 7.22 -25.39 13.12
N VAL A 70 7.19 -24.08 13.35
CA VAL A 70 6.19 -23.41 14.18
C VAL A 70 5.09 -22.77 13.34
N TYR A 71 3.92 -22.51 13.94
CA TYR A 71 2.82 -21.83 13.24
C TYR A 71 3.03 -20.31 13.17
N GLU A 72 3.55 -19.69 14.24
CA GLU A 72 3.77 -18.24 14.33
C GLU A 72 5.18 -17.93 14.83
N ILE A 73 5.85 -16.99 14.16
CA ILE A 73 7.12 -16.45 14.61
C ILE A 73 7.06 -14.94 14.75
N GLU A 74 7.62 -14.46 15.85
CA GLU A 74 7.75 -13.05 16.16
C GLU A 74 9.21 -12.72 16.45
N VAL A 75 9.80 -11.80 15.70
CA VAL A 75 11.18 -11.34 15.90
C VAL A 75 11.16 -9.84 16.08
N SER A 76 11.75 -9.34 17.15
CA SER A 76 11.75 -7.91 17.42
C SER A 76 13.05 -7.37 17.99
N SER A 77 13.41 -6.14 17.59
CA SER A 77 14.58 -5.42 18.10
C SER A 77 15.89 -6.19 17.94
N CYS A 78 16.06 -6.89 16.80
CA CYS A 78 17.24 -7.70 16.50
C CYS A 78 18.08 -7.09 15.38
N ASN A 79 19.39 -7.32 15.44
CA ASN A 79 20.32 -7.10 14.33
C ASN A 79 20.58 -8.44 13.63
N ILE A 80 20.39 -8.47 12.33
CA ILE A 80 20.58 -9.64 11.48
C ILE A 80 21.81 -9.40 10.61
N ASN A 81 22.83 -10.23 10.81
CA ASN A 81 24.11 -10.16 10.10
C ASN A 81 24.44 -11.45 9.31
N ASN A 82 23.54 -12.43 9.30
CA ASN A 82 23.67 -13.64 8.49
C ASN A 82 23.37 -13.33 7.01
N GLU A 83 24.04 -13.99 6.07
CA GLU A 83 23.88 -13.72 4.63
C GLU A 83 22.41 -13.87 4.16
N ILE A 84 21.78 -15.01 4.43
CA ILE A 84 20.38 -15.25 4.03
C ILE A 84 19.68 -16.03 5.14
N LEU A 85 18.60 -15.47 5.68
CA LEU A 85 17.74 -16.13 6.65
C LEU A 85 16.46 -16.61 5.96
N LEU A 86 16.38 -17.91 5.72
CA LEU A 86 15.18 -18.56 5.21
C LEU A 86 14.29 -19.01 6.37
N LEU A 87 13.02 -18.59 6.35
CA LEU A 87 12.03 -19.04 7.32
C LEU A 87 11.48 -20.43 6.95
N ALA A 88 11.19 -21.26 7.95
CA ALA A 88 10.58 -22.57 7.76
C ALA A 88 9.20 -22.50 7.08
N ASN A 89 8.94 -23.43 6.17
CA ASN A 89 7.74 -23.45 5.34
C ASN A 89 6.42 -23.68 6.11
N SER A 90 6.48 -24.19 7.34
CA SER A 90 5.30 -24.38 8.18
C SER A 90 4.83 -23.10 8.88
N ILE A 91 5.64 -22.03 8.88
CA ILE A 91 5.30 -20.76 9.52
C ILE A 91 4.20 -20.07 8.73
N LYS A 92 2.99 -19.95 9.30
CA LYS A 92 1.86 -19.28 8.66
C LYS A 92 1.76 -17.80 9.00
N ARG A 93 2.36 -17.38 10.12
CA ARG A 93 2.33 -16.00 10.61
C ARG A 93 3.72 -15.52 10.94
N VAL A 94 4.20 -14.52 10.19
CA VAL A 94 5.53 -13.92 10.36
C VAL A 94 5.37 -12.48 10.84
N LEU A 95 5.93 -12.16 12.01
CA LEU A 95 5.86 -10.83 12.63
C LEU A 95 7.28 -10.33 12.92
N LEU A 96 7.74 -9.31 12.20
CA LEU A 96 9.08 -8.75 12.29
C LEU A 96 9.01 -7.27 12.67
N TYR A 97 9.62 -6.88 13.78
CA TYR A 97 9.52 -5.51 14.32
C TYR A 97 10.89 -4.91 14.62
N ARG A 98 11.17 -3.70 14.13
CA ARG A 98 12.40 -2.97 14.50
C ARG A 98 13.68 -3.78 14.22
N LEU A 99 13.69 -4.52 13.12
CA LEU A 99 14.86 -5.28 12.71
C LEU A 99 15.83 -4.41 11.92
N ARG A 100 17.12 -4.66 12.10
CA ARG A 100 18.18 -4.12 11.24
C ARG A 100 18.88 -5.27 10.55
N VAL A 101 18.66 -5.40 9.25
CA VAL A 101 19.30 -6.41 8.41
C VAL A 101 20.52 -5.76 7.74
N ALA A 102 21.70 -6.37 7.89
CA ALA A 102 22.96 -5.85 7.36
C ALA A 102 22.97 -5.80 5.82
N LEU A 103 23.93 -5.06 5.24
CA LEU A 103 23.96 -4.71 3.80
C LEU A 103 23.96 -5.93 2.85
N ASN A 104 24.52 -7.06 3.29
CA ASN A 104 24.61 -8.31 2.53
C ASN A 104 23.76 -9.42 3.15
N SER A 105 22.83 -9.04 4.03
CA SER A 105 21.93 -9.94 4.72
C SER A 105 20.53 -9.78 4.15
N SER A 106 19.77 -10.87 4.11
CA SER A 106 18.35 -10.82 3.73
C SER A 106 17.51 -11.75 4.59
N ILE A 107 16.23 -11.41 4.77
CA ILE A 107 15.23 -12.31 5.33
C ILE A 107 14.29 -12.73 4.21
N VAL A 108 14.13 -14.05 4.02
CA VAL A 108 13.34 -14.62 2.94
C VAL A 108 12.19 -15.45 3.48
N VAL A 109 10.97 -15.08 3.10
CA VAL A 109 9.74 -15.85 3.31
C VAL A 109 9.37 -16.51 1.99
N ASN A 110 9.81 -17.75 1.77
CA ASN A 110 9.66 -18.46 0.49
C ASN A 110 8.53 -19.50 0.50
N HIS A 111 7.46 -19.24 1.22
CA HIS A 111 6.35 -20.18 1.41
C HIS A 111 5.06 -19.45 1.72
N GLU A 112 3.94 -20.14 1.56
CA GLU A 112 2.62 -19.54 1.73
C GLU A 112 2.36 -19.19 3.20
N CYS A 113 2.24 -17.90 3.45
CA CYS A 113 1.86 -17.34 4.74
C CYS A 113 0.42 -16.80 4.69
N GLU A 114 -0.29 -16.91 5.80
CA GLU A 114 -1.56 -16.23 6.02
C GLU A 114 -1.32 -14.74 6.30
N ARG A 115 -0.20 -14.43 6.97
CA ARG A 115 0.09 -13.07 7.43
C ARG A 115 1.59 -12.83 7.52
N ILE A 116 2.05 -11.74 6.92
CA ILE A 116 3.42 -11.23 7.06
C ILE A 116 3.31 -9.77 7.50
N ILE A 117 3.86 -9.44 8.66
CA ILE A 117 3.96 -8.07 9.16
C ILE A 117 5.42 -7.77 9.41
N ILE A 118 5.94 -6.77 8.72
CA ILE A 118 7.29 -6.24 8.88
C ILE A 118 7.08 -4.76 9.19
N ARG A 119 7.53 -4.26 10.35
CA ARG A 119 7.32 -2.86 10.73
C ARG A 119 8.55 -2.22 11.29
N ASN A 120 8.77 -0.97 10.88
CA ASN A 120 9.93 -0.16 11.28
C ASN A 120 11.25 -0.93 11.10
N CYS A 121 11.38 -1.67 10.01
CA CYS A 121 12.56 -2.47 9.71
C CYS A 121 13.45 -1.78 8.68
N ILE A 122 14.74 -2.08 8.75
CA ILE A 122 15.76 -1.63 7.80
C ILE A 122 16.42 -2.85 7.16
N GLY A 123 16.63 -2.81 5.85
CA GLY A 123 17.38 -3.81 5.11
C GLY A 123 16.53 -4.64 4.14
N GLN A 124 17.07 -5.78 3.69
CA GLN A 124 16.53 -6.54 2.56
C GLN A 124 15.54 -7.64 2.98
N PHE A 125 14.40 -7.69 2.29
CA PHE A 125 13.34 -8.67 2.50
C PHE A 125 12.90 -9.30 1.17
N GLY A 126 13.00 -10.63 1.07
CA GLY A 126 12.53 -11.41 -0.06
C GLY A 126 11.21 -12.12 0.28
N ILE A 127 10.16 -11.88 -0.52
CA ILE A 127 8.87 -12.56 -0.33
C ILE A 127 8.34 -13.02 -1.71
N PRO A 128 8.94 -14.05 -2.33
CA PRO A 128 8.72 -14.40 -3.74
C PRO A 128 7.26 -14.71 -4.11
N LEU A 129 6.47 -15.21 -3.15
CA LEU A 129 5.05 -15.53 -3.34
C LEU A 129 4.11 -14.31 -3.26
N VAL A 130 4.63 -13.16 -2.83
CA VAL A 130 3.91 -11.87 -2.83
C VAL A 130 4.50 -10.93 -3.88
N LEU A 131 5.82 -10.96 -4.03
CA LEU A 131 6.60 -10.14 -4.94
C LEU A 131 7.45 -11.06 -5.82
N LYS A 132 7.03 -11.29 -7.06
CA LYS A 132 7.86 -11.96 -8.06
C LYS A 132 9.00 -11.03 -8.43
N MET A 133 10.21 -11.53 -8.37
CA MET A 133 11.38 -10.74 -8.77
C MET A 133 12.21 -11.52 -9.79
N SER A 134 13.03 -10.82 -10.56
CA SER A 134 13.85 -11.43 -11.61
C SER A 134 14.82 -12.47 -11.01
N PRO A 135 14.93 -13.69 -11.59
CA PRO A 135 15.77 -14.77 -11.07
C PRO A 135 17.27 -14.46 -11.13
N VAL A 136 17.67 -13.42 -11.87
CA VAL A 136 19.09 -13.09 -12.13
C VAL A 136 19.78 -12.44 -10.94
N PHE A 137 19.02 -11.93 -9.97
CA PHE A 137 19.56 -11.29 -8.77
C PHE A 137 18.81 -11.79 -7.54
N SER A 138 19.48 -11.79 -6.37
CA SER A 138 18.87 -11.86 -5.03
C SER A 138 18.03 -10.62 -4.76
N SER A 139 17.08 -10.41 -5.66
CA SER A 139 16.21 -9.27 -5.71
C SER A 139 15.34 -9.33 -4.47
N SER A 140 15.40 -8.23 -3.73
CA SER A 140 14.73 -8.07 -2.45
C SER A 140 14.18 -6.65 -2.38
N LEU A 141 13.11 -6.50 -1.62
CA LEU A 141 12.59 -5.19 -1.27
C LEU A 141 13.47 -4.64 -0.15
N HIS A 142 14.06 -3.46 -0.33
CA HIS A 142 14.82 -2.81 0.72
C HIS A 142 13.91 -1.88 1.52
N LEU A 143 13.74 -2.12 2.82
CA LEU A 143 12.97 -1.23 3.70
C LEU A 143 13.89 -0.17 4.33
N CYS A 144 13.42 1.08 4.39
CA CYS A 144 14.15 2.23 4.93
C CYS A 144 13.45 2.75 6.20
N ALA A 145 13.51 1.97 7.29
CA ALA A 145 12.63 2.14 8.46
C ALA A 145 11.15 2.09 8.06
N GLY A 146 10.87 1.12 7.17
CA GLY A 146 9.60 0.96 6.49
C GLY A 146 8.76 -0.19 7.01
N ASP A 147 7.59 -0.32 6.40
CA ASP A 147 6.62 -1.35 6.71
C ASP A 147 6.29 -2.17 5.47
N LEU A 148 6.12 -3.48 5.67
CA LEU A 148 5.48 -4.37 4.72
C LEU A 148 4.40 -5.15 5.46
N VAL A 149 3.17 -5.07 4.98
CA VAL A 149 2.04 -5.80 5.55
C VAL A 149 1.35 -6.57 4.44
N PHE A 150 1.41 -7.90 4.54
CA PHE A 150 0.64 -8.82 3.72
C PHE A 150 -0.36 -9.57 4.60
N VAL A 151 -1.62 -9.59 4.17
CA VAL A 151 -2.71 -10.31 4.85
C VAL A 151 -3.51 -11.07 3.80
N ASN A 152 -3.64 -12.38 4.02
CA ASN A 152 -4.57 -13.25 3.30
C ASN A 152 -5.83 -13.42 4.16
N ASP A 153 -6.92 -12.78 3.76
CA ASP A 153 -8.20 -12.92 4.44
C ASP A 153 -8.94 -14.13 3.89
N SER A 154 -8.92 -15.23 4.65
CA SER A 154 -9.53 -16.49 4.23
C SER A 154 -11.05 -16.41 4.11
N SER A 155 -11.71 -15.43 4.74
CA SER A 155 -13.16 -15.31 4.72
C SER A 155 -13.71 -14.84 3.37
N ASN A 156 -12.93 -14.06 2.62
CA ASN A 156 -13.35 -13.44 1.36
C ASN A 156 -12.38 -13.70 0.20
N ALA A 157 -11.36 -14.54 0.42
CA ALA A 157 -10.27 -14.82 -0.51
C ALA A 157 -9.52 -13.56 -1.00
N LYS A 158 -9.65 -12.42 -0.31
CA LYS A 158 -8.99 -11.17 -0.69
C LYS A 158 -7.64 -11.06 0.01
N ARG A 159 -6.60 -10.86 -0.78
CA ARG A 159 -5.26 -10.58 -0.28
C ARG A 159 -4.97 -9.08 -0.36
N ARG A 160 -4.33 -8.56 0.68
CA ARG A 160 -3.96 -7.15 0.79
C ARG A 160 -2.46 -7.03 1.02
N LEU A 161 -1.84 -6.11 0.28
CA LEU A 161 -0.43 -5.77 0.41
C LEU A 161 -0.29 -4.26 0.65
N SER A 162 0.44 -3.89 1.68
CA SER A 162 0.86 -2.50 1.92
C SER A 162 2.37 -2.44 2.08
N ILE A 163 3.01 -1.60 1.29
CA ILE A 163 4.45 -1.33 1.34
C ILE A 163 4.63 0.15 1.65
N LYS A 164 5.41 0.47 2.68
CA LYS A 164 5.68 1.84 3.12
C LYS A 164 7.18 2.08 3.31
N LYS A 165 7.68 3.23 2.83
CA LYS A 165 9.09 3.66 2.98
C LYS A 165 10.08 2.57 2.54
N ALA A 166 10.01 2.23 1.26
CA ALA A 166 10.79 1.15 0.67
C ALA A 166 11.44 1.56 -0.64
N THR A 167 12.51 0.87 -0.99
CA THR A 167 13.24 1.05 -2.24
C THR A 167 13.19 -0.24 -3.07
N VAL A 168 12.87 -0.10 -4.36
CA VAL A 168 12.83 -1.18 -5.34
C VAL A 168 13.99 -0.98 -6.32
N ALA A 169 15.03 -1.79 -6.16
CA ALA A 169 16.26 -1.71 -6.96
C ALA A 169 16.30 -2.67 -8.17
N HIS A 170 15.30 -3.56 -8.28
CA HIS A 170 15.21 -4.54 -9.37
C HIS A 170 13.77 -4.66 -9.87
N GLU A 171 13.60 -5.12 -11.11
CA GLU A 171 12.26 -5.38 -11.64
C GLU A 171 11.49 -6.29 -10.69
N THR A 172 10.36 -5.77 -10.21
CA THR A 172 9.52 -6.41 -9.23
C THR A 172 8.09 -6.43 -9.74
N VAL A 173 7.43 -7.57 -9.62
CA VAL A 173 6.03 -7.76 -9.99
C VAL A 173 5.29 -8.18 -8.73
N ILE A 174 4.29 -7.40 -8.32
CA ILE A 174 3.34 -7.84 -7.30
C ILE A 174 2.56 -9.02 -7.88
N GLN A 175 2.52 -10.14 -7.17
CA GLN A 175 1.94 -11.40 -7.67
C GLN A 175 0.42 -11.31 -7.90
N ASN A 176 -0.10 -12.27 -8.66
CA ASN A 176 -1.54 -12.49 -8.82
C ASN A 176 -2.23 -12.73 -7.45
N ASN A 177 -3.55 -12.59 -7.43
CA ASN A 177 -4.45 -12.73 -6.29
C ASN A 177 -4.31 -11.63 -5.21
N ILE A 178 -3.56 -10.57 -5.47
CA ILE A 178 -3.45 -9.41 -4.56
C ILE A 178 -4.46 -8.35 -5.00
N HIS A 179 -5.55 -8.23 -4.24
CA HIS A 179 -6.72 -7.43 -4.60
C HIS A 179 -6.62 -5.98 -4.13
N THR A 180 -5.84 -5.72 -3.07
CA THR A 180 -5.59 -4.37 -2.56
C THR A 180 -4.11 -4.14 -2.44
N VAL A 181 -3.61 -3.08 -3.09
CA VAL A 181 -2.21 -2.68 -3.06
C VAL A 181 -2.11 -1.23 -2.60
N ASN A 182 -1.36 -1.01 -1.52
CA ASN A 182 -1.04 0.32 -1.00
C ASN A 182 0.47 0.55 -1.06
N LEU A 183 0.92 1.48 -1.88
CA LEU A 183 2.31 1.91 -2.01
C LEU A 183 2.44 3.33 -1.42
N ILE A 184 3.25 3.49 -0.37
CA ILE A 184 3.41 4.77 0.32
C ILE A 184 4.90 5.09 0.49
N SER A 185 5.37 6.19 -0.08
CA SER A 185 6.80 6.55 -0.03
C SER A 185 7.69 5.42 -0.54
N VAL A 186 7.27 4.79 -1.65
CA VAL A 186 8.07 3.77 -2.36
C VAL A 186 8.88 4.45 -3.45
N VAL A 187 10.19 4.21 -3.45
CA VAL A 187 11.14 4.71 -4.45
C VAL A 187 11.55 3.55 -5.35
N VAL A 188 11.20 3.63 -6.63
CA VAL A 188 11.67 2.69 -7.66
C VAL A 188 12.90 3.31 -8.32
N HIS A 189 14.01 2.58 -8.35
CA HIS A 189 15.25 3.05 -8.98
C HIS A 189 15.06 3.37 -10.47
N GLU A 190 15.97 4.19 -11.00
CA GLU A 190 16.01 4.49 -12.43
C GLU A 190 16.14 3.21 -13.26
N ASN A 191 15.47 3.16 -14.41
CA ASN A 191 15.39 1.98 -15.29
C ASN A 191 14.75 0.72 -14.67
N VAL A 192 14.28 0.80 -13.43
CA VAL A 192 13.55 -0.26 -12.75
C VAL A 192 12.06 0.00 -12.82
N LYS A 193 11.28 -1.08 -12.81
CA LYS A 193 9.82 -1.04 -12.85
C LYS A 193 9.25 -1.85 -11.70
N LEU A 194 8.25 -1.28 -11.03
CA LEU A 194 7.36 -2.01 -10.12
C LEU A 194 6.04 -2.26 -10.86
N ARG A 195 5.77 -3.51 -11.23
CA ARG A 195 4.55 -3.91 -11.94
C ARG A 195 3.50 -4.40 -10.96
N ILE A 196 2.25 -3.97 -11.17
CA ILE A 196 1.08 -4.42 -10.42
C ILE A 196 0.27 -5.33 -11.34
N ASN A 197 -0.11 -6.50 -10.84
CA ASN A 197 -0.79 -7.51 -11.63
C ASN A 197 -2.29 -7.25 -11.83
N ASP A 198 -2.88 -8.09 -12.66
CA ASP A 198 -4.20 -7.91 -13.23
C ASP A 198 -5.34 -7.95 -12.19
N ASP A 199 -5.22 -8.79 -11.16
CA ASP A 199 -6.23 -9.03 -10.11
C ASP A 199 -6.42 -7.85 -9.12
N CYS A 200 -5.61 -6.80 -9.22
CA CYS A 200 -5.70 -5.66 -8.31
C CYS A 200 -7.01 -4.90 -8.52
N GLU A 201 -7.85 -4.84 -7.49
CA GLU A 201 -9.13 -4.12 -7.50
C GLU A 201 -9.00 -2.70 -6.91
N VAL A 202 -8.11 -2.52 -5.94
CA VAL A 202 -7.91 -1.27 -5.21
C VAL A 202 -6.43 -0.94 -5.15
N LEU A 203 -6.06 0.20 -5.74
CA LEU A 203 -4.68 0.69 -5.79
C LEU A 203 -4.58 2.07 -5.14
N LEU A 204 -3.69 2.19 -4.16
CA LEU A 204 -3.23 3.46 -3.59
C LEU A 204 -1.74 3.64 -3.89
N ILE A 205 -1.39 4.78 -4.47
CA ILE A 205 -0.02 5.27 -4.66
C ILE A 205 0.07 6.63 -3.96
N ASP A 206 0.94 6.77 -2.97
CA ASP A 206 1.10 8.01 -2.21
C ASP A 206 2.58 8.36 -2.01
N ASN A 207 2.98 9.52 -2.51
CA ASN A 207 4.33 10.06 -2.34
C ASN A 207 5.41 9.09 -2.85
N CYS A 208 5.12 8.39 -3.94
CA CYS A 208 6.04 7.47 -4.58
C CYS A 208 6.95 8.19 -5.58
N ASN A 209 8.07 7.57 -5.93
CA ASN A 209 8.94 8.05 -7.01
C ASN A 209 9.37 6.86 -7.89
N GLY A 210 9.62 7.12 -9.17
CA GLY A 210 10.00 6.13 -10.16
C GLY A 210 8.81 5.45 -10.85
N LYS A 211 9.09 4.42 -11.65
CA LYS A 211 8.14 3.85 -12.60
C LYS A 211 7.28 2.74 -11.99
N ILE A 212 6.00 3.05 -11.75
CA ILE A 212 4.99 2.08 -11.29
C ILE A 212 4.06 1.75 -12.46
N GLU A 213 4.07 0.50 -12.94
CA GLU A 213 3.26 0.04 -14.06
C GLU A 213 2.02 -0.71 -13.56
N PHE A 214 0.83 -0.15 -13.79
CA PHE A 214 -0.46 -0.79 -13.47
C PHE A 214 -1.41 -0.80 -14.68
N SER A 215 -0.89 -0.64 -15.89
CA SER A 215 -1.67 -0.69 -17.14
C SER A 215 -2.33 -2.04 -17.40
N ARG A 216 -1.85 -3.11 -16.75
CA ARG A 216 -2.43 -4.45 -16.85
C ARG A 216 -3.47 -4.75 -15.78
N CYS A 217 -3.72 -3.84 -14.83
CA CYS A 217 -4.74 -4.02 -13.78
C CYS A 217 -6.17 -3.99 -14.35
N THR A 218 -6.57 -5.06 -15.05
CA THR A 218 -7.86 -5.16 -15.72
C THR A 218 -9.03 -5.34 -14.75
N CYS A 219 -8.77 -5.57 -13.46
CA CYS A 219 -9.79 -5.65 -12.41
C CYS A 219 -9.90 -4.37 -11.56
N LEU A 220 -9.16 -3.31 -11.90
CA LEU A 220 -9.07 -2.11 -11.08
C LEU A 220 -10.41 -1.37 -11.02
N LYS A 221 -10.96 -1.28 -9.80
CA LYS A 221 -12.23 -0.61 -9.47
C LYS A 221 -12.01 0.73 -8.76
N SER A 222 -10.94 0.84 -7.98
CA SER A 222 -10.61 2.05 -7.23
C SER A 222 -9.13 2.40 -7.37
N LEU A 223 -8.86 3.64 -7.79
CA LEU A 223 -7.51 4.18 -7.93
C LEU A 223 -7.38 5.46 -7.11
N THR A 224 -6.40 5.51 -6.21
CA THR A 224 -6.00 6.70 -5.49
C THR A 224 -4.53 7.00 -5.74
N ILE A 225 -4.23 8.20 -6.22
CA ILE A 225 -2.87 8.66 -6.47
C ILE A 225 -2.66 9.99 -5.75
N LYS A 226 -1.59 10.08 -4.97
CA LYS A 226 -1.21 11.30 -4.24
C LYS A 226 0.25 11.60 -4.43
N ASN A 227 0.60 12.88 -4.61
CA ASN A 227 2.00 13.32 -4.67
C ASN A 227 2.85 12.49 -5.64
N TYR A 228 2.37 12.28 -6.86
CA TYR A 228 3.01 11.41 -7.85
C TYR A 228 2.89 12.02 -9.24
N GLU A 229 3.91 11.81 -10.06
CA GLU A 229 3.90 12.25 -11.46
C GLU A 229 3.24 11.19 -12.34
N PHE A 230 2.08 11.53 -12.91
CA PHE A 230 1.25 10.59 -13.64
C PHE A 230 1.58 10.65 -15.15
N ASN A 231 2.32 9.66 -15.63
CA ASN A 231 2.91 9.74 -16.97
C ASN A 231 2.13 9.06 -18.11
N HIS A 232 1.27 8.05 -17.88
CA HIS A 232 0.30 7.53 -18.87
C HIS A 232 -0.44 6.27 -18.36
N CYS A 233 -1.76 6.13 -18.60
CA CYS A 233 -2.43 4.81 -18.52
C CYS A 233 -3.74 4.74 -19.33
N LYS A 234 -3.65 4.56 -20.66
CA LYS A 234 -4.82 4.61 -21.58
C LYS A 234 -5.93 3.59 -21.27
N ASP A 235 -5.63 2.47 -20.62
CA ASP A 235 -6.60 1.37 -20.41
C ASP A 235 -7.03 1.14 -18.97
N ALA A 236 -6.28 1.62 -17.98
CA ALA A 236 -6.59 1.36 -16.56
C ALA A 236 -7.89 2.02 -16.09
N PHE A 237 -8.39 3.03 -16.83
CA PHE A 237 -9.60 3.78 -16.45
C PHE A 237 -10.91 3.09 -16.88
N ASN A 238 -10.85 2.01 -17.66
CA ASN A 238 -12.03 1.45 -18.33
C ASN A 238 -13.09 0.86 -17.37
N LYS A 239 -12.64 0.34 -16.22
CA LYS A 239 -13.48 -0.33 -15.22
C LYS A 239 -13.47 0.35 -13.85
N LEU A 240 -12.87 1.53 -13.77
CA LEU A 240 -12.85 2.28 -12.51
C LEU A 240 -14.24 2.75 -12.14
N LEU A 241 -14.60 2.50 -10.89
CA LEU A 241 -15.78 3.05 -10.23
C LEU A 241 -15.41 4.30 -9.44
N SER A 242 -14.18 4.38 -8.94
CA SER A 242 -13.69 5.49 -8.11
C SER A 242 -12.27 5.91 -8.51
N LEU A 243 -12.08 7.21 -8.69
CA LEU A 243 -10.79 7.85 -8.97
C LEU A 243 -10.55 9.00 -7.98
N SER A 244 -9.42 8.99 -7.28
CA SER A 244 -8.98 10.09 -6.42
C SER A 244 -7.56 10.50 -6.75
N LEU A 245 -7.36 11.73 -7.22
CA LEU A 245 -6.05 12.31 -7.54
C LEU A 245 -5.80 13.52 -6.62
N GLU A 246 -4.66 13.56 -5.94
CA GLU A 246 -4.30 14.65 -5.02
C GLU A 246 -2.85 15.11 -5.21
N ARG A 247 -2.62 16.37 -5.58
CA ARG A 247 -1.29 16.92 -5.88
C ARG A 247 -0.58 16.08 -6.95
N VAL A 248 -1.26 15.89 -8.07
CA VAL A 248 -0.81 15.07 -9.22
C VAL A 248 -0.69 15.96 -10.46
N THR A 249 0.37 15.77 -11.22
CA THR A 249 0.50 16.32 -12.58
C THR A 249 0.16 15.22 -13.59
N ILE A 250 -0.77 15.51 -14.49
CA ILE A 250 -1.23 14.62 -15.55
C ILE A 250 -0.63 15.10 -16.88
N ASN A 251 0.28 14.31 -17.43
CA ASN A 251 0.96 14.60 -18.71
C ASN A 251 0.38 13.78 -19.88
N ALA A 252 -0.92 13.55 -19.88
CA ALA A 252 -1.63 12.81 -20.92
C ALA A 252 -3.12 13.17 -20.94
N SER A 253 -3.77 13.07 -22.09
CA SER A 253 -5.23 13.22 -22.15
C SER A 253 -5.91 11.99 -21.53
N VAL A 254 -6.85 12.24 -20.61
CA VAL A 254 -7.57 11.19 -19.86
C VAL A 254 -9.06 11.33 -20.10
N LYS A 255 -9.69 10.28 -20.63
CA LYS A 255 -11.14 10.18 -20.74
C LYS A 255 -11.65 9.10 -19.81
N LEU A 256 -12.40 9.47 -18.78
CA LEU A 256 -13.03 8.51 -17.88
C LEU A 256 -14.28 7.92 -18.56
N LYS A 257 -14.43 6.59 -18.50
CA LYS A 257 -15.53 5.87 -19.13
C LYS A 257 -16.80 5.86 -18.26
N GLU A 258 -17.89 5.35 -18.82
CA GLU A 258 -19.24 5.32 -18.25
C GLU A 258 -19.35 4.67 -16.86
N ASN A 259 -18.42 3.79 -16.49
CA ASN A 259 -18.47 3.09 -15.20
C ASN A 259 -18.06 3.96 -14.00
N ILE A 260 -17.45 5.13 -14.22
CA ILE A 260 -16.95 5.97 -13.13
C ILE A 260 -18.10 6.59 -12.35
N LYS A 261 -18.19 6.29 -11.06
CA LYS A 261 -19.21 6.83 -10.15
C LYS A 261 -18.69 7.98 -9.30
N THR A 262 -17.42 7.92 -8.92
CA THR A 262 -16.82 8.91 -8.03
C THR A 262 -15.50 9.42 -8.59
N VAL A 263 -15.38 10.75 -8.71
CA VAL A 263 -14.13 11.42 -9.07
C VAL A 263 -13.80 12.49 -8.03
N LYS A 264 -12.57 12.45 -7.51
CA LYS A 264 -12.02 13.46 -6.61
C LYS A 264 -10.69 13.96 -7.16
N LEU A 265 -10.58 15.24 -7.52
CA LEU A 265 -9.31 15.87 -7.92
C LEU A 265 -8.98 17.01 -6.95
N VAL A 266 -7.76 17.01 -6.40
CA VAL A 266 -7.33 18.03 -5.44
C VAL A 266 -5.95 18.52 -5.84
N ASN A 267 -5.79 19.80 -6.16
CA ASN A 267 -4.54 20.39 -6.64
C ASN A 267 -3.94 19.58 -7.79
N VAL A 268 -4.78 19.22 -8.76
CA VAL A 268 -4.39 18.46 -9.94
C VAL A 268 -4.06 19.42 -11.07
N LYS A 269 -2.93 19.20 -11.72
CA LYS A 269 -2.48 19.95 -12.90
C LYS A 269 -2.55 19.05 -14.13
N VAL A 270 -3.02 19.59 -15.25
CA VAL A 270 -3.00 18.90 -16.55
C VAL A 270 -2.05 19.68 -17.45
N GLY A 271 -1.13 19.01 -18.14
CA GLY A 271 -0.16 19.72 -19.01
C GLY A 271 -0.85 20.48 -20.15
N GLU A 272 -0.20 21.53 -20.67
CA GLU A 272 -0.72 22.55 -21.63
C GLU A 272 -1.27 22.04 -22.97
N SER A 273 -1.28 20.73 -23.22
CA SER A 273 -1.82 20.14 -24.46
C SER A 273 -2.67 18.89 -24.18
N TYR A 274 -3.01 18.67 -22.91
CA TYR A 274 -3.76 17.52 -22.47
C TYR A 274 -5.09 17.98 -21.88
N SER A 275 -6.07 17.08 -21.91
CA SER A 275 -7.39 17.33 -21.35
C SER A 275 -7.83 16.19 -20.47
N MET A 276 -8.63 16.51 -19.46
CA MET A 276 -9.32 15.51 -18.65
C MET A 276 -10.83 15.61 -18.91
N GLU A 277 -11.42 14.52 -19.39
CA GLU A 277 -12.84 14.40 -19.65
C GLU A 277 -13.47 13.41 -18.65
N ILE A 278 -14.48 13.87 -17.93
CA ILE A 278 -15.22 13.07 -16.96
C ILE A 278 -16.58 12.73 -17.57
N ASN A 279 -16.93 11.44 -17.56
CA ASN A 279 -18.19 10.97 -18.08
C ASN A 279 -19.38 11.61 -17.37
N GLU A 280 -20.46 11.79 -18.13
CA GLU A 280 -21.72 12.36 -17.71
C GLU A 280 -22.42 11.52 -16.60
N ASN A 281 -22.22 10.20 -16.60
CA ASN A 281 -22.81 9.28 -15.63
C ASN A 281 -22.16 9.31 -14.22
N CYS A 282 -21.26 10.26 -13.96
CA CYS A 282 -20.57 10.35 -12.68
C CYS A 282 -21.51 10.86 -11.56
N GLU A 283 -21.72 10.02 -10.54
CA GLU A 283 -22.64 10.30 -9.42
C GLU A 283 -22.08 11.35 -8.45
N THR A 284 -20.76 11.35 -8.23
CA THR A 284 -20.08 12.24 -7.32
C THR A 284 -18.80 12.76 -7.93
N VAL A 285 -18.68 14.08 -7.93
CA VAL A 285 -17.58 14.78 -8.54
C VAL A 285 -17.12 15.86 -7.56
N TYR A 286 -15.86 15.81 -7.16
CA TYR A 286 -15.23 16.80 -6.28
C TYR A 286 -13.95 17.32 -6.93
N PHE A 287 -13.82 18.63 -7.05
CA PHE A 287 -12.57 19.28 -7.42
C PHE A 287 -12.23 20.40 -6.46
N ASP A 288 -10.94 20.57 -6.20
CA ASP A 288 -10.41 21.65 -5.37
C ASP A 288 -9.04 22.05 -5.88
N GLY A 289 -8.84 23.32 -6.25
CA GLY A 289 -7.54 23.81 -6.74
C GLY A 289 -7.11 23.24 -8.10
N PHE A 290 -8.08 22.96 -8.99
CA PHE A 290 -7.81 22.60 -10.38
C PHE A 290 -7.59 23.85 -11.23
N THR A 291 -6.57 23.88 -12.10
CA THR A 291 -6.14 25.12 -12.78
C THR A 291 -6.21 25.10 -14.31
N GLU A 292 -6.72 24.05 -14.95
CA GLU A 292 -6.56 23.81 -16.42
C GLU A 292 -7.87 23.37 -17.14
N ASP A 293 -7.81 23.00 -18.43
CA ASP A 293 -8.96 22.53 -19.25
C ASP A 293 -9.55 21.19 -18.73
N LEU A 294 -10.61 21.31 -17.93
CA LEU A 294 -11.41 20.20 -17.39
C LEU A 294 -12.76 20.15 -18.08
N ARG A 295 -13.07 19.06 -18.79
CA ARG A 295 -14.37 18.91 -19.46
C ARG A 295 -15.26 17.97 -18.69
N ILE A 296 -16.43 18.47 -18.32
CA ILE A 296 -17.47 17.71 -17.62
C ILE A 296 -18.79 18.01 -18.31
N PRO A 297 -19.31 17.15 -19.19
CA PRO A 297 -20.44 17.47 -20.07
C PRO A 297 -21.70 18.01 -19.37
N HIS A 298 -21.95 17.64 -18.11
CA HIS A 298 -23.09 18.17 -17.34
C HIS A 298 -22.80 19.47 -16.57
N ILE A 299 -21.52 19.84 -16.43
CA ILE A 299 -21.05 21.06 -15.75
C ILE A 299 -20.34 21.98 -16.76
N SER A 300 -20.23 21.60 -18.03
CA SER A 300 -19.34 22.23 -19.03
C SER A 300 -19.75 23.66 -19.38
N ASN A 301 -21.03 24.01 -19.27
CA ASN A 301 -21.49 25.41 -19.33
C ASN A 301 -20.85 26.30 -18.26
N CYS A 302 -20.38 25.71 -17.15
CA CYS A 302 -19.71 26.39 -16.06
C CYS A 302 -18.19 26.55 -16.30
N ILE A 303 -17.55 25.57 -16.96
CA ILE A 303 -16.10 25.43 -16.96
C ILE A 303 -15.42 26.14 -18.13
N GLU A 304 -15.93 25.98 -19.36
CA GLU A 304 -15.27 26.51 -20.56
C GLU A 304 -15.18 28.05 -20.61
N LYS A 305 -15.84 28.75 -19.68
CA LYS A 305 -15.98 30.21 -19.76
C LYS A 305 -15.24 31.04 -18.70
N LYS A 306 -14.77 30.49 -17.55
CA LYS A 306 -14.68 31.36 -16.34
C LYS A 306 -13.54 31.16 -15.33
N PHE A 307 -12.59 30.25 -15.51
CA PHE A 307 -11.52 30.06 -14.50
C PHE A 307 -10.29 30.91 -14.81
N ILE A 308 -10.29 32.14 -14.30
CA ILE A 308 -9.16 33.05 -14.45
C ILE A 308 -8.71 33.43 -13.03
N ASP A 309 -7.52 32.93 -12.66
CA ASP A 309 -6.66 33.36 -11.54
C ASP A 309 -6.97 32.90 -10.09
N LYS A 310 -8.00 32.09 -9.82
CA LYS A 310 -8.26 31.57 -8.45
C LYS A 310 -8.50 30.07 -8.41
N GLN A 311 -8.08 29.43 -7.31
CA GLN A 311 -8.42 28.03 -7.02
C GLN A 311 -9.92 27.92 -6.73
N VAL A 312 -10.61 27.07 -7.49
CA VAL A 312 -12.05 26.84 -7.33
C VAL A 312 -12.29 25.49 -6.66
N THR A 313 -13.28 25.45 -5.77
CA THR A 313 -13.84 24.19 -5.26
C THR A 313 -15.24 23.96 -5.85
N ILE A 314 -15.42 22.80 -6.50
CA ILE A 314 -16.73 22.34 -7.00
C ILE A 314 -17.01 20.98 -6.39
N TYR A 315 -18.17 20.83 -5.78
CA TYR A 315 -18.69 19.54 -5.35
C TYR A 315 -20.08 19.33 -5.95
N HIS A 316 -20.24 18.21 -6.63
CA HIS A 316 -21.48 17.83 -7.30
C HIS A 316 -21.79 16.39 -6.90
N ALA A 317 -22.93 16.16 -6.27
CA ALA A 317 -23.30 14.84 -5.78
C ALA A 317 -24.79 14.56 -5.92
N LYS A 318 -25.10 13.31 -6.29
CA LYS A 318 -26.44 12.74 -6.17
C LYS A 318 -26.66 12.26 -4.73
N VAL A 319 -27.63 12.83 -4.03
CA VAL A 319 -27.97 12.44 -2.65
C VAL A 319 -28.99 11.30 -2.71
N LEU A 320 -28.70 10.17 -2.05
CA LEU A 320 -29.65 9.05 -1.97
C LEU A 320 -30.93 9.48 -1.24
N GLY A 321 -32.08 9.30 -1.88
CA GLY A 321 -33.39 9.65 -1.32
C GLY A 321 -33.89 11.06 -1.65
N GLN A 322 -33.14 11.85 -2.40
CA GLN A 322 -33.59 13.12 -3.00
C GLN A 322 -33.84 12.92 -4.50
N PHE A 323 -34.76 13.71 -5.10
CA PHE A 323 -35.09 13.52 -6.51
C PHE A 323 -34.04 14.12 -7.45
N GLY A 324 -33.12 14.95 -6.94
CA GLY A 324 -32.10 15.61 -7.74
C GLY A 324 -30.74 15.72 -7.07
N ARG A 325 -29.92 16.62 -7.64
CA ARG A 325 -28.49 16.76 -7.34
C ARG A 325 -28.23 17.97 -6.46
N THR A 326 -27.14 17.90 -5.69
CA THR A 326 -26.60 19.04 -4.95
C THR A 326 -25.34 19.55 -5.64
N ILE A 327 -25.29 20.85 -5.89
CA ILE A 327 -24.10 21.57 -6.37
C ILE A 327 -23.61 22.50 -5.26
N PHE A 328 -22.33 22.41 -4.95
CA PHE A 328 -21.62 23.32 -4.07
C PHE A 328 -20.49 23.99 -4.84
N LEU A 329 -20.54 25.32 -4.93
CA LEU A 329 -19.54 26.17 -5.57
C LEU A 329 -18.90 27.06 -4.53
N LYS A 330 -17.57 27.04 -4.47
CA LYS A 330 -16.80 27.87 -3.54
C LYS A 330 -15.61 28.54 -4.21
N ASP A 331 -15.39 29.80 -3.80
CA ASP A 331 -14.30 30.66 -4.28
C ASP A 331 -14.33 30.84 -5.82
N PHE A 332 -15.53 31.09 -6.34
CA PHE A 332 -15.86 31.07 -7.77
C PHE A 332 -16.06 32.51 -8.31
N CYS A 333 -15.63 32.81 -9.54
CA CYS A 333 -15.93 34.09 -10.23
C CYS A 333 -16.71 33.84 -11.53
N LEU A 334 -17.94 34.34 -11.64
CA LEU A 334 -18.75 34.25 -12.85
C LEU A 334 -18.54 35.49 -13.75
N ARG A 335 -18.22 35.32 -15.04
CA ARG A 335 -18.16 36.41 -16.05
C ARG A 335 -19.39 36.51 -16.96
N ASP A 336 -20.14 35.42 -17.06
CA ASP A 336 -21.39 35.34 -17.84
C ASP A 336 -22.48 34.72 -16.97
N ASN A 337 -23.68 34.62 -17.52
CA ASN A 337 -24.75 33.83 -16.92
C ASN A 337 -24.35 32.35 -16.82
N TYR A 338 -24.79 31.69 -15.75
CA TYR A 338 -24.70 30.25 -15.57
C TYR A 338 -26.10 29.71 -15.34
N GLU A 339 -26.52 28.81 -16.21
CA GLU A 339 -27.80 28.12 -16.07
C GLU A 339 -27.58 26.86 -15.25
N VAL A 340 -28.27 26.78 -14.12
CA VAL A 340 -28.26 25.59 -13.26
C VAL A 340 -29.03 24.48 -13.97
N PRO A 341 -28.48 23.27 -14.11
CA PRO A 341 -29.19 22.15 -14.73
C PRO A 341 -30.52 21.83 -14.02
N ASN A 342 -31.54 21.44 -14.80
CA ASN A 342 -32.90 21.15 -14.28
C ASN A 342 -32.97 19.97 -13.29
N ASP A 343 -31.93 19.14 -13.23
CA ASP A 343 -31.83 18.00 -12.31
C ASP A 343 -31.13 18.34 -10.98
N VAL A 344 -30.80 19.61 -10.75
CA VAL A 344 -30.20 20.12 -9.50
C VAL A 344 -31.29 20.68 -8.60
N GLU A 345 -31.40 20.10 -7.40
CA GLU A 345 -32.38 20.52 -6.38
C GLU A 345 -31.80 21.52 -5.38
N CYS A 346 -30.49 21.46 -5.14
CA CYS A 346 -29.83 22.30 -4.14
C CYS A 346 -28.57 22.92 -4.73
N VAL A 347 -28.48 24.25 -4.64
CA VAL A 347 -27.28 25.01 -4.99
C VAL A 347 -26.79 25.73 -3.74
N ILE A 348 -25.52 25.48 -3.38
CA ILE A 348 -24.85 26.10 -2.25
C ILE A 348 -23.68 26.93 -2.80
N LEU A 349 -23.75 28.25 -2.59
CA LEU A 349 -22.73 29.19 -3.06
C LEU A 349 -21.95 29.75 -1.86
N ARG A 350 -20.63 29.79 -1.96
CA ARG A 350 -19.76 30.40 -0.94
C ARG A 350 -18.65 31.22 -1.59
N ASN A 351 -18.53 32.49 -1.23
CA ASN A 351 -17.53 33.40 -1.80
C ASN A 351 -17.58 33.42 -3.34
N VAL A 352 -18.77 33.70 -3.89
CA VAL A 352 -18.98 33.77 -5.34
C VAL A 352 -19.03 35.22 -5.78
N ASP A 353 -18.12 35.61 -6.67
CA ASP A 353 -18.08 36.92 -7.30
C ASP A 353 -18.79 36.86 -8.67
N ILE A 354 -19.71 37.78 -8.95
CA ILE A 354 -20.36 37.91 -10.27
C ILE A 354 -19.93 39.23 -10.87
N LYS A 355 -19.23 39.19 -12.01
CA LYS A 355 -18.81 40.39 -12.75
C LYS A 355 -19.80 40.64 -13.89
N GLU A 356 -20.21 41.89 -14.08
CA GLU A 356 -20.99 42.28 -15.25
C GLU A 356 -20.16 42.05 -16.51
N GLY A 357 -20.72 41.29 -17.46
CA GLY A 357 -20.12 41.13 -18.78
C GLY A 357 -20.09 42.49 -19.47
N THR A 358 -18.90 42.93 -19.91
CA THR A 358 -18.80 44.03 -20.86
C THR A 358 -19.40 43.55 -22.18
N ASN A 359 -20.64 43.97 -22.47
CA ASN A 359 -21.34 43.70 -23.72
C ASN A 359 -20.53 44.12 -24.96
#